data_AF-A0A3B0WP18-F1
#
_entry.id   AF-A0A3B0WP18-F1
#
_cell.length_a   1.000
_cell.length_b   1.000
_cell.length_c   1.000
_cell.angle_alpha   90.00
_cell.angle_beta   90.00
_cell.angle_gamma   90.00
#
_symmetry.space_group_name_H-M   'P 1'
#
loop_
_entity.id
_entity.type
_entity.pdbx_description
1 polymer ?
#
loop_
_entity_poly.entity_id
_entity_poly.type
_entity_poly.pdbx_seq_one_letter_code
_entity_poly.pdbx_strand_id
1 'polypeptide(L)'
;MRRKWIGRLIVLLLLVLFAVLYVTNESNKIAAAENSAEIDSKPKLNIQLPANKQAKIQESKEPLDLSPKDEIDGVPMLQWLAEINNPVYSDDPVLEVVTLSMDFRMCKYPMQRLVKKTAKHPELKVFMDHAKAKCETYAEQYPLWFNVRDREQSVMSLPTSSIFGEQYKHILAGYYGKHSDLDFDQLNEARLELSLQIKSPSLVSFGALDSGIGITATLDKTAFFMGLLKSKVGIWIYQAHELALQSFSCELPNSRSCEATSFYMLYKCENETAACGLSFQQWYESYTTVGMKKDVEI
;
A
#
# COMPACT_ATOMS: atom_id res chain seq x y z
N MET A 1 -35.00 1.95 48.02
CA MET A 1 -34.32 1.67 46.72
C MET A 1 -33.05 2.50 46.46
N ARG A 2 -32.87 3.72 47.01
CA ARG A 2 -31.68 4.56 46.72
C ARG A 2 -30.31 4.00 47.16
N ARG A 3 -30.23 3.21 48.25
CA ARG A 3 -28.96 2.67 48.75
C ARG A 3 -28.26 1.66 47.82
N LYS A 4 -28.99 0.90 47.01
CA LYS A 4 -28.39 -0.09 46.08
C LYS A 4 -27.70 0.55 44.87
N TRP A 5 -28.10 1.76 44.48
CA TRP A 5 -27.52 2.49 43.35
C TRP A 5 -26.17 3.13 43.70
N ILE A 6 -26.04 3.64 44.92
CA ILE A 6 -24.79 4.27 45.40
C ILE A 6 -23.65 3.24 45.41
N GLY A 7 -23.91 2.00 45.86
CA GLY A 7 -22.89 0.95 45.86
C GLY A 7 -22.37 0.58 44.47
N ARG A 8 -23.26 0.50 43.47
CA ARG A 8 -22.85 0.20 42.08
C ARG A 8 -22.03 1.33 41.45
N LEU A 9 -22.37 2.58 41.78
CA LEU A 9 -21.68 3.76 41.25
C LEU A 9 -20.27 3.90 41.84
N ILE A 10 -20.09 3.55 43.11
CA ILE A 10 -18.77 3.51 43.76
C ILE A 10 -17.88 2.42 43.14
N VAL A 11 -18.42 1.23 42.89
CA VAL A 11 -17.65 0.14 42.25
C VAL A 11 -17.23 0.51 40.83
N LEU A 12 -18.11 1.13 40.05
CA LEU A 12 -17.78 1.64 38.71
C LEU A 12 -16.68 2.71 38.76
N LEU A 13 -16.76 3.66 39.70
CA LEU A 13 -15.73 4.68 39.88
C LEU A 13 -14.38 4.07 40.26
N LEU A 14 -14.36 3.06 41.15
CA LEU A 14 -13.13 2.39 41.54
C LEU A 14 -12.51 1.60 40.39
N LEU A 15 -13.32 0.93 39.55
CA LEU A 15 -12.84 0.22 38.37
C LEU A 15 -12.24 1.18 37.33
N VAL A 16 -12.89 2.34 37.11
CA VAL A 16 -12.36 3.38 36.22
C VAL A 16 -11.06 3.96 36.78
N LEU A 17 -11.01 4.25 38.09
CA LEU A 17 -9.80 4.80 38.72
C LEU A 17 -8.64 3.79 38.66
N PHE A 18 -8.91 2.51 38.90
CA PHE A 18 -7.92 1.44 38.78
C PHE A 18 -7.41 1.30 37.34
N ALA A 19 -8.31 1.34 36.35
CA ALA A 19 -7.92 1.32 34.94
C ALA A 19 -7.04 2.52 34.56
N VAL A 20 -7.38 3.73 35.02
CA VAL A 20 -6.58 4.94 34.79
C VAL A 20 -5.21 4.85 35.45
N LEU A 21 -5.14 4.36 36.69
CA LEU A 21 -3.87 4.19 37.41
C LEU A 21 -2.99 3.10 36.77
N TYR A 22 -3.60 2.00 36.31
CA TYR A 22 -2.87 0.95 35.61
C TYR A 22 -2.27 1.45 34.30
N VAL A 23 -3.05 2.20 33.50
CA VAL A 23 -2.60 2.76 32.22
C VAL A 23 -1.51 3.81 32.43
N THR A 24 -1.67 4.72 33.40
CA THR A 24 -0.64 5.74 33.68
C THR A 24 0.66 5.12 34.17
N ASN A 25 0.61 4.04 34.96
CA ASN A 25 1.80 3.34 35.40
C ASN A 25 2.53 2.63 34.23
N GLU A 26 1.81 1.97 33.32
CA GLU A 26 2.41 1.35 32.14
C GLU A 26 2.97 2.40 31.16
N SER A 27 2.26 3.51 30.93
CA SER A 27 2.77 4.62 30.10
C SER A 27 4.04 5.24 30.70
N ASN A 28 4.11 5.39 32.02
CA ASN A 28 5.31 5.90 32.69
C ASN A 28 6.48 4.92 32.60
N LYS A 29 6.25 3.61 32.62
CA LYS A 29 7.32 2.61 32.38
C LYS A 29 7.84 2.67 30.95
N ILE A 30 6.97 2.84 29.95
CA ILE A 30 7.37 2.99 28.55
C ILE A 30 8.17 4.28 28.36
N ALA A 31 7.67 5.40 28.89
CA ALA A 31 8.39 6.68 28.85
C ALA A 31 9.72 6.64 29.63
N ALA A 32 9.79 5.90 30.75
CA ALA A 32 11.03 5.70 31.50
C ALA A 32 12.00 4.77 30.77
N ALA A 33 11.51 3.79 30.00
CA ALA A 33 12.33 2.95 29.13
C ALA A 33 12.88 3.72 27.92
N GLU A 34 12.09 4.64 27.34
CA GLU A 34 12.56 5.54 26.27
C GLU A 34 13.57 6.58 26.78
N ASN A 35 13.42 7.07 28.01
CA ASN A 35 14.37 8.02 28.61
C ASN A 35 15.59 7.37 29.27
N SER A 36 15.55 6.06 29.59
CA SER A 36 16.71 5.28 30.04
C SER A 36 17.45 4.59 28.89
N ALA A 37 16.86 4.57 27.69
CA ALA A 37 17.59 4.33 26.46
C ALA A 37 18.40 5.60 26.14
N GLU A 38 19.49 5.79 26.89
CA GLU A 38 20.61 6.61 26.44
C GLU A 38 20.89 6.27 24.98
N ILE A 39 20.99 7.31 24.15
CA ILE A 39 21.09 7.26 22.70
C ILE A 39 22.38 6.51 22.33
N ASP A 40 22.30 5.19 22.33
CA ASP A 40 23.33 4.32 21.80
C ASP A 40 22.71 3.51 20.68
N SER A 41 22.65 4.19 19.53
CA SER A 41 22.36 3.65 18.20
C SER A 41 20.97 3.05 17.97
N LYS A 42 20.29 3.62 16.96
CA LYS A 42 19.15 3.05 16.24
C LYS A 42 19.26 1.52 16.17
N PRO A 43 18.18 0.74 16.39
CA PRO A 43 18.15 -0.62 15.88
C PRO A 43 18.27 -0.52 14.35
N LYS A 44 19.49 -0.67 13.83
CA LYS A 44 19.71 -0.97 12.43
C LYS A 44 19.00 -2.29 12.21
N LEU A 45 17.92 -2.27 11.44
CA LEU A 45 17.41 -3.46 10.78
C LEU A 45 18.61 -4.04 10.02
N ASN A 46 19.26 -5.04 10.61
CA ASN A 46 20.42 -5.71 10.02
C ASN A 46 19.89 -6.74 9.03
N ILE A 47 19.16 -6.26 8.01
CA ILE A 47 19.26 -6.89 6.71
C ILE A 47 20.72 -6.66 6.35
N GLN A 48 21.56 -7.67 6.49
CA GLN A 48 22.88 -7.64 5.88
C GLN A 48 22.66 -7.56 4.36
N LEU A 49 22.44 -6.34 3.86
CA LEU A 49 22.74 -6.03 2.48
C LEU A 49 24.23 -6.35 2.31
N PRO A 50 24.63 -7.14 1.30
CA PRO A 50 26.03 -7.23 0.94
C PRO A 50 26.51 -5.81 0.62
N ALA A 51 27.25 -5.21 1.55
CA ALA A 51 27.70 -3.82 1.53
C ALA A 51 28.74 -3.52 0.44
N ASN A 52 28.84 -4.37 -0.57
CA ASN A 52 29.75 -4.22 -1.68
C ASN A 52 29.00 -4.45 -2.99
N LYS A 53 28.13 -3.50 -3.31
CA LYS A 53 27.73 -3.12 -4.67
C LYS A 53 26.67 -2.02 -4.55
N GLN A 54 27.11 -0.77 -4.53
CA GLN A 54 26.46 0.22 -5.39
C GLN A 54 26.71 -0.25 -6.83
N ALA A 55 26.07 -1.35 -7.21
CA ALA A 55 26.09 -1.84 -8.57
C ALA A 55 25.34 -0.78 -9.36
N LYS A 56 26.10 -0.08 -10.21
CA LYS A 56 25.62 0.28 -11.55
C LYS A 56 24.61 -0.79 -11.96
N ILE A 57 23.34 -0.42 -12.18
CA ILE A 57 22.26 -1.32 -12.62
C ILE A 57 22.87 -2.22 -13.70
N GLN A 58 23.27 -3.43 -13.31
CA GLN A 58 23.83 -4.41 -14.21
C GLN A 58 22.63 -5.28 -14.52
N GLU A 59 22.02 -4.99 -15.67
CA GLU A 59 21.23 -5.98 -16.38
C GLU A 59 22.02 -7.28 -16.36
N SER A 60 21.47 -8.31 -15.74
CA SER A 60 21.99 -9.66 -15.93
C SER A 60 21.80 -9.98 -17.41
N LYS A 61 22.91 -10.06 -18.15
CA LYS A 61 22.92 -10.48 -19.56
C LYS A 61 22.91 -12.00 -19.71
N GLU A 62 22.76 -12.73 -18.62
CA GLU A 62 22.69 -14.18 -18.67
C GLU A 62 21.31 -14.58 -19.22
N PRO A 63 21.24 -15.31 -20.35
CA PRO A 63 19.96 -15.72 -20.91
C PRO A 63 19.23 -16.59 -19.89
N LEU A 64 17.97 -16.23 -19.62
CA LEU A 64 17.06 -17.02 -18.79
C LEU A 64 17.02 -18.47 -19.28
N ASP A 65 17.53 -19.40 -18.47
CA ASP A 65 17.39 -20.83 -18.71
C ASP A 65 15.97 -21.27 -18.28
N LEU A 66 15.03 -21.18 -19.20
CA LEU A 66 13.64 -21.62 -19.00
C LEU A 66 13.52 -23.09 -19.37
N SER A 67 13.35 -23.94 -18.37
CA SER A 67 13.02 -25.34 -18.59
C SER A 67 11.58 -25.46 -19.12
N PRO A 68 11.32 -26.22 -20.21
CA PRO A 68 9.98 -26.40 -20.79
C PRO A 68 8.92 -27.05 -19.88
N LYS A 69 9.27 -27.40 -18.64
CA LYS A 69 8.40 -28.10 -17.68
C LYS A 69 7.73 -27.17 -16.67
N ASP A 70 8.06 -25.89 -16.67
CA ASP A 70 7.50 -24.95 -15.69
C ASP A 70 6.11 -24.48 -16.18
N GLU A 71 5.07 -24.83 -15.41
CA GLU A 71 3.67 -24.48 -15.68
C GLU A 71 3.12 -23.62 -14.54
N ILE A 72 2.32 -22.60 -14.88
CA ILE A 72 1.51 -21.81 -13.95
C ILE A 72 0.05 -22.06 -14.33
N ASP A 73 -0.76 -22.55 -13.39
CA ASP A 73 -2.17 -22.91 -13.61
C ASP A 73 -2.40 -23.83 -14.83
N GLY A 74 -1.45 -24.74 -15.10
CA GLY A 74 -1.52 -25.69 -16.23
C GLY A 74 -1.23 -25.05 -17.60
N VAL A 75 -0.74 -23.81 -17.62
CA VAL A 75 -0.30 -23.10 -18.83
C VAL A 75 1.23 -22.98 -18.81
N PRO A 76 1.93 -23.30 -19.91
CA PRO A 76 3.39 -23.23 -19.97
C PRO A 76 3.93 -21.81 -19.69
N MET A 77 5.00 -21.71 -18.90
CA MET A 77 5.65 -20.43 -18.53
C MET A 77 5.95 -19.54 -19.74
N LEU A 78 6.36 -20.12 -20.87
CA LEU A 78 6.66 -19.38 -22.09
C LEU A 78 5.45 -18.59 -22.62
N GLN A 79 4.23 -19.07 -22.43
CA GLN A 79 3.02 -18.34 -22.84
C GLN A 79 2.75 -17.15 -21.91
N TRP A 80 3.00 -17.31 -20.61
CA TRP A 80 2.90 -16.22 -19.64
C TRP A 80 3.91 -15.10 -19.91
N LEU A 81 5.15 -15.48 -20.23
CA LEU A 81 6.21 -14.53 -20.58
C LEU A 81 5.94 -13.83 -21.92
N ALA A 82 5.27 -14.51 -22.87
CA ALA A 82 4.93 -13.92 -24.15
C ALA A 82 3.99 -12.71 -24.01
N GLU A 83 3.07 -12.69 -23.04
CA GLU A 83 2.16 -11.56 -22.81
C GLU A 83 2.90 -10.30 -22.33
N ILE A 84 4.01 -10.45 -21.62
CA ILE A 84 4.80 -9.34 -21.05
C ILE A 84 6.10 -9.08 -21.82
N ASN A 85 6.25 -9.67 -23.01
CA ASN A 85 7.45 -9.50 -23.83
C ASN A 85 7.58 -8.07 -24.42
N ASN A 86 6.51 -7.27 -24.35
CA ASN A 86 6.54 -5.84 -24.63
C ASN A 86 6.16 -5.08 -23.35
N PRO A 87 7.10 -4.93 -22.40
CA PRO A 87 6.79 -4.38 -21.09
C PRO A 87 6.36 -2.91 -21.17
N VAL A 88 5.45 -2.52 -20.28
CA VAL A 88 4.97 -1.14 -20.14
C VAL A 88 5.71 -0.39 -19.04
N TYR A 89 6.10 -1.09 -17.97
CA TYR A 89 6.64 -0.50 -16.76
C TYR A 89 8.09 -0.91 -16.48
N SER A 90 8.48 -2.16 -16.74
CA SER A 90 9.83 -2.66 -16.45
C SER A 90 10.26 -3.81 -17.36
N ASP A 91 11.53 -3.84 -17.75
CA ASP A 91 12.13 -4.98 -18.45
C ASP A 91 12.33 -6.22 -17.55
N ASP A 92 12.12 -6.08 -16.24
CA ASP A 92 12.09 -7.22 -15.32
C ASP A 92 10.68 -7.84 -15.27
N PRO A 93 10.52 -9.13 -15.65
CA PRO A 93 9.21 -9.79 -15.69
C PRO A 93 8.44 -9.76 -14.37
N VAL A 94 9.13 -9.86 -13.23
CA VAL A 94 8.51 -9.80 -11.90
C VAL A 94 7.95 -8.41 -11.68
N LEU A 95 8.76 -7.38 -11.90
CA LEU A 95 8.35 -5.99 -11.64
C LEU A 95 7.25 -5.54 -12.60
N GLU A 96 7.29 -5.97 -13.86
CA GLU A 96 6.23 -5.72 -14.84
C GLU A 96 4.90 -6.31 -14.38
N VAL A 97 4.88 -7.61 -14.07
CA VAL A 97 3.65 -8.30 -13.68
C VAL A 97 3.12 -7.75 -12.37
N VAL A 98 3.96 -7.50 -11.37
CA VAL A 98 3.52 -6.91 -10.09
C VAL A 98 2.90 -5.54 -10.33
N THR A 99 3.48 -4.72 -11.21
CA THR A 99 2.95 -3.40 -11.51
C THR A 99 1.61 -3.50 -12.24
N LEU A 100 1.51 -4.36 -13.28
CA LEU A 100 0.27 -4.66 -13.99
C LEU A 100 -0.81 -5.25 -13.06
N SER A 101 -0.41 -6.04 -12.06
CA SER A 101 -1.32 -6.64 -11.08
C SER A 101 -2.17 -5.60 -10.36
N MET A 102 -1.59 -4.42 -10.09
CA MET A 102 -2.28 -3.32 -9.42
C MET A 102 -3.33 -2.70 -10.31
N ASP A 103 -3.01 -2.51 -11.60
CA ASP A 103 -3.98 -2.08 -12.60
C ASP A 103 -5.10 -3.11 -12.78
N PHE A 104 -4.81 -4.41 -12.75
CA PHE A 104 -5.85 -5.44 -12.87
C PHE A 104 -6.75 -5.53 -11.62
N ARG A 105 -6.21 -5.26 -10.42
CA ARG A 105 -7.01 -5.21 -9.18
C ARG A 105 -8.10 -4.13 -9.28
N MET A 106 -7.83 -3.03 -9.98
CA MET A 106 -8.82 -1.98 -10.23
C MET A 106 -10.02 -2.46 -11.04
N CYS A 107 -9.81 -3.40 -11.94
CA CYS A 107 -10.86 -3.91 -12.79
C CYS A 107 -11.87 -4.80 -12.05
N LYS A 108 -11.45 -5.40 -10.93
CA LYS A 108 -12.30 -6.34 -10.18
C LYS A 108 -13.00 -5.68 -8.98
N TYR A 109 -12.27 -4.98 -8.11
CA TYR A 109 -12.81 -4.62 -6.79
C TYR A 109 -13.50 -3.23 -6.74
N PRO A 110 -12.86 -2.10 -7.07
CA PRO A 110 -13.50 -0.78 -6.95
C PRO A 110 -14.59 -0.57 -8.01
N MET A 111 -14.41 -1.12 -9.22
CA MET A 111 -15.38 -0.96 -10.30
C MET A 111 -16.77 -1.50 -9.94
N GLN A 112 -16.87 -2.65 -9.28
CA GLN A 112 -18.18 -3.20 -8.87
C GLN A 112 -18.88 -2.31 -7.84
N ARG A 113 -18.13 -1.69 -6.93
CA ARG A 113 -18.69 -0.78 -5.91
C ARG A 113 -19.11 0.55 -6.54
N LEU A 114 -18.28 1.09 -7.43
CA LEU A 114 -18.56 2.33 -8.15
C LEU A 114 -19.76 2.21 -9.11
N VAL A 115 -19.95 1.06 -9.76
CA VAL A 115 -21.15 0.79 -10.59
C VAL A 115 -22.45 0.94 -9.77
N LYS A 116 -22.45 0.53 -8.50
CA LYS A 116 -23.64 0.75 -7.64
C LYS A 116 -23.83 2.24 -7.30
N LYS A 117 -22.75 3.01 -7.24
CA LYS A 117 -22.81 4.46 -6.95
C LYS A 117 -23.26 5.27 -8.16
N THR A 118 -22.92 4.86 -9.39
CA THR A 118 -23.38 5.58 -10.60
C THR A 118 -24.89 5.59 -10.76
N ALA A 119 -25.59 4.59 -10.25
CA ALA A 119 -27.06 4.60 -10.22
C ALA A 119 -27.63 5.78 -9.39
N LYS A 120 -26.88 6.25 -8.39
CA LYS A 120 -27.24 7.40 -7.54
C LYS A 120 -26.65 8.72 -8.03
N HIS A 121 -25.56 8.63 -8.80
CA HIS A 121 -24.78 9.76 -9.31
C HIS A 121 -24.50 9.54 -10.81
N PRO A 122 -25.48 9.84 -11.69
CA PRO A 122 -25.36 9.59 -13.13
C PRO A 122 -24.18 10.31 -13.78
N GLU A 123 -23.75 11.44 -13.20
CA GLU A 123 -22.57 12.20 -13.60
C GLU A 123 -21.27 11.38 -13.57
N LEU A 124 -21.22 10.31 -12.78
CA LEU A 124 -20.07 9.42 -12.68
C LEU A 124 -19.94 8.45 -13.85
N LYS A 125 -20.97 8.36 -14.70
CA LYS A 125 -21.04 7.35 -15.77
C LYS A 125 -19.86 7.44 -16.74
N VAL A 126 -19.50 8.65 -17.19
CA VAL A 126 -18.41 8.84 -18.16
C VAL A 126 -17.08 8.30 -17.63
N PHE A 127 -16.78 8.54 -16.35
CA PHE A 127 -15.55 8.05 -15.71
C PHE A 127 -15.55 6.53 -15.54
N MET A 128 -16.71 5.96 -15.24
CA MET A 128 -16.88 4.51 -15.18
C MET A 128 -16.75 3.84 -16.54
N ASP A 129 -17.27 4.46 -17.60
CA ASP A 129 -17.12 3.95 -18.96
C ASP A 129 -15.63 3.98 -19.38
N HIS A 130 -14.89 5.02 -19.02
CA HIS A 130 -13.44 5.08 -19.25
C HIS A 130 -12.65 4.02 -18.47
N ALA A 131 -12.94 3.87 -17.18
CA ALA A 131 -12.27 2.86 -16.35
C ALA A 131 -12.59 1.44 -16.85
N LYS A 132 -13.83 1.19 -17.28
CA LYS A 132 -14.24 -0.08 -17.88
C LYS A 132 -13.52 -0.35 -19.19
N ALA A 133 -13.45 0.62 -20.09
CA ALA A 133 -12.73 0.48 -21.36
C ALA A 133 -11.24 0.15 -21.14
N LYS A 134 -10.58 0.83 -20.18
CA LYS A 134 -9.19 0.52 -19.79
C LYS A 134 -9.04 -0.92 -19.32
N CYS A 135 -10.01 -1.42 -18.55
CA CYS A 135 -10.03 -2.81 -18.10
C CYS A 135 -10.27 -3.83 -19.21
N GLU A 136 -11.11 -3.52 -20.18
CA GLU A 136 -11.31 -4.35 -21.38
C GLU A 136 -10.02 -4.44 -22.19
N THR A 137 -9.33 -3.31 -22.41
CA THR A 137 -8.01 -3.29 -23.06
C THR A 137 -7.00 -4.16 -22.31
N TYR A 138 -6.95 -4.10 -20.99
CA TYR A 138 -6.06 -4.95 -20.19
C TYR A 138 -6.41 -6.44 -20.29
N ALA A 139 -7.69 -6.79 -20.29
CA ALA A 139 -8.13 -8.18 -20.44
C ALA A 139 -7.81 -8.75 -21.84
N GLU A 140 -7.85 -7.91 -22.87
CA GLU A 140 -7.46 -8.28 -24.24
C GLU A 140 -5.95 -8.39 -24.41
N GLN A 141 -5.18 -7.47 -23.80
CA GLN A 141 -3.73 -7.43 -23.92
C GLN A 141 -3.03 -8.50 -23.07
N TYR A 142 -3.57 -8.82 -21.89
CA TYR A 142 -2.97 -9.74 -20.92
C TYR A 142 -3.95 -10.81 -20.43
N PRO A 143 -4.56 -11.63 -21.32
CA PRO A 143 -5.63 -12.53 -20.95
C PRO A 143 -5.25 -13.56 -19.88
N LEU A 144 -4.00 -14.04 -19.85
CA LEU A 144 -3.51 -14.95 -18.81
C LEU A 144 -3.36 -14.18 -17.48
N TRP A 145 -2.59 -13.10 -17.45
CA TRP A 145 -2.34 -12.33 -16.22
C TRP A 145 -3.59 -11.66 -15.63
N PHE A 146 -4.56 -11.30 -16.46
CA PHE A 146 -5.82 -10.71 -16.01
C PHE A 146 -6.70 -11.74 -15.28
N ASN A 147 -6.69 -12.99 -15.74
CA ASN A 147 -7.58 -14.06 -15.27
C ASN A 147 -6.94 -15.03 -14.27
N VAL A 148 -5.62 -14.97 -14.06
CA VAL A 148 -4.92 -15.78 -13.05
C VAL A 148 -5.58 -15.67 -11.67
N ARG A 149 -5.68 -16.82 -10.98
CA ARG A 149 -6.36 -16.90 -9.69
C ARG A 149 -5.46 -16.42 -8.55
N ASP A 150 -4.24 -16.95 -8.50
CA ASP A 150 -3.24 -16.60 -7.50
C ASP A 150 -2.06 -15.93 -8.21
N ARG A 151 -2.20 -14.62 -8.43
CA ARG A 151 -1.24 -13.85 -9.22
C ARG A 151 0.09 -13.75 -8.51
N GLU A 152 0.05 -13.55 -7.20
CA GLU A 152 1.24 -13.37 -6.39
C GLU A 152 2.05 -14.66 -6.27
N GLN A 153 1.39 -15.83 -6.13
CA GLN A 153 2.10 -17.10 -6.24
C GLN A 153 2.67 -17.32 -7.65
N SER A 154 1.96 -16.90 -8.70
CA SER A 154 2.43 -17.00 -10.08
C SER A 154 3.67 -16.14 -10.33
N VAL A 155 3.74 -14.95 -9.74
CA VAL A 155 4.91 -14.06 -9.78
C VAL A 155 6.14 -14.73 -9.16
N MET A 156 5.98 -15.55 -8.12
CA MET A 156 7.10 -16.27 -7.50
C MET A 156 7.78 -17.26 -8.46
N SER A 157 7.04 -17.80 -9.42
CA SER A 157 7.57 -18.71 -10.45
C SER A 157 8.23 -17.97 -11.60
N LEU A 158 8.06 -16.65 -11.71
CA LEU A 158 8.65 -15.89 -12.79
C LEU A 158 10.17 -15.80 -12.64
N PRO A 159 10.88 -15.85 -13.77
CA PRO A 159 12.27 -15.45 -13.79
C PRO A 159 12.38 -13.93 -13.56
N THR A 160 13.53 -13.50 -13.06
CA THR A 160 13.84 -12.08 -12.86
C THR A 160 15.20 -11.78 -13.47
N SER A 161 15.33 -10.57 -14.02
CA SER A 161 16.54 -10.07 -14.68
C SER A 161 17.28 -9.03 -13.83
N SER A 162 16.72 -8.66 -12.67
CA SER A 162 17.22 -7.60 -11.80
C SER A 162 17.28 -8.00 -10.33
N ILE A 163 18.17 -7.34 -9.58
CA ILE A 163 18.26 -7.49 -8.12
C ILE A 163 16.94 -7.08 -7.45
N PHE A 164 16.24 -6.11 -8.03
CA PHE A 164 14.98 -5.61 -7.51
C PHE A 164 13.84 -6.63 -7.64
N GLY A 165 13.78 -7.37 -8.75
CA GLY A 165 12.82 -8.46 -8.92
C GLY A 165 13.06 -9.59 -7.91
N GLU A 166 14.32 -9.98 -7.68
CA GLU A 166 14.68 -10.95 -6.62
C GLU A 166 14.27 -10.45 -5.22
N GLN A 167 14.55 -9.20 -4.89
CA GLN A 167 14.13 -8.60 -3.62
C GLN A 167 12.61 -8.60 -3.47
N TYR A 168 11.87 -8.29 -4.54
CA TYR A 168 10.42 -8.32 -4.52
C TYR A 168 9.88 -9.73 -4.29
N LYS A 169 10.46 -10.75 -4.95
CA LYS A 169 10.13 -12.16 -4.70
C LYS A 169 10.40 -12.55 -3.26
N HIS A 170 11.51 -12.11 -2.67
CA HIS A 170 11.79 -12.34 -1.24
C HIS A 170 10.72 -11.72 -0.33
N ILE A 171 10.29 -10.49 -0.62
CA ILE A 171 9.20 -9.82 0.11
C ILE A 171 7.90 -10.62 -0.01
N LEU A 172 7.52 -11.03 -1.23
CA LEU A 172 6.32 -11.87 -1.46
C LEU A 172 6.41 -13.20 -0.71
N ALA A 173 7.57 -13.87 -0.73
CA ALA A 173 7.78 -15.10 0.03
C ALA A 173 7.55 -14.89 1.53
N GLY A 174 7.88 -13.71 2.08
CA GLY A 174 7.54 -13.33 3.45
C GLY A 174 6.02 -13.29 3.71
N TYR A 175 5.23 -12.71 2.80
CA TYR A 175 3.77 -12.64 2.96
C TYR A 175 3.07 -14.00 2.88
N TYR A 176 3.57 -14.91 2.03
CA TYR A 176 2.91 -16.20 1.74
C TYR A 176 3.56 -17.39 2.47
N GLY A 177 4.79 -17.23 2.94
CA GLY A 177 5.50 -18.24 3.72
C GLY A 177 4.98 -18.32 5.15
N LYS A 178 4.99 -19.52 5.74
CA LYS A 178 4.70 -19.73 7.17
C LYS A 178 5.84 -19.32 8.11
N HIS A 179 6.93 -18.74 7.59
CA HIS A 179 8.20 -18.53 8.30
C HIS A 179 8.86 -17.19 7.99
N SER A 180 8.07 -16.13 7.85
CA SER A 180 8.62 -14.78 7.88
C SER A 180 8.93 -14.43 9.33
N ASP A 181 10.22 -14.35 9.70
CA ASP A 181 10.64 -13.73 10.97
C ASP A 181 10.32 -12.22 10.98
N LEU A 182 10.01 -11.66 9.80
CA LEU A 182 9.58 -10.28 9.62
C LEU A 182 8.07 -10.16 9.86
N ASP A 183 7.67 -9.13 10.59
CA ASP A 183 6.26 -8.76 10.71
C ASP A 183 5.75 -8.08 9.42
N PHE A 184 4.43 -7.91 9.35
CA PHE A 184 3.75 -7.33 8.18
C PHE A 184 4.24 -5.89 7.87
N ASP A 185 4.64 -5.14 8.90
CA ASP A 185 5.04 -3.75 8.77
C ASP A 185 6.44 -3.64 8.17
N GLN A 186 7.38 -4.48 8.62
CA GLN A 186 8.72 -4.58 8.03
C GLN A 186 8.67 -4.98 6.55
N LEU A 187 7.74 -5.87 6.17
CA LEU A 187 7.53 -6.25 4.77
C LEU A 187 6.96 -5.09 3.94
N ASN A 188 6.06 -4.28 4.50
CA ASN A 188 5.53 -3.09 3.83
C ASN A 188 6.58 -1.99 3.67
N GLU A 189 7.40 -1.75 4.70
CA GLU A 189 8.50 -0.78 4.63
C GLU A 189 9.52 -1.18 3.57
N ALA A 190 9.93 -2.46 3.56
CA ALA A 190 10.84 -2.99 2.53
C ALA A 190 10.25 -2.86 1.13
N ARG A 191 8.93 -3.10 0.97
CA ARG A 191 8.23 -2.90 -0.30
C ARG A 191 8.26 -1.44 -0.71
N LEU A 192 7.94 -0.50 0.19
CA LEU A 192 7.92 0.93 -0.12
C LEU A 192 9.32 1.43 -0.50
N GLU A 193 10.33 1.05 0.27
CA GLU A 193 11.73 1.40 -0.03
C GLU A 193 12.11 0.91 -1.42
N LEU A 194 11.79 -0.35 -1.73
CA LEU A 194 12.04 -0.95 -3.04
C LEU A 194 11.30 -0.21 -4.16
N SER A 195 10.02 0.14 -3.96
CA SER A 195 9.24 0.94 -4.92
C SER A 195 9.89 2.29 -5.23
N LEU A 196 10.44 2.96 -4.22
CA LEU A 196 11.15 4.23 -4.37
C LEU A 196 12.46 4.05 -5.15
N GLN A 197 13.20 2.97 -4.90
CA GLN A 197 14.44 2.66 -5.61
C GLN A 197 14.20 2.34 -7.10
N ILE A 198 13.15 1.57 -7.39
CA ILE A 198 12.73 1.23 -8.76
C ILE A 198 12.15 2.45 -9.51
N LYS A 199 11.69 3.47 -8.78
CA LYS A 199 10.99 4.64 -9.33
C LYS A 199 9.74 4.27 -10.13
N SER A 200 9.01 3.25 -9.70
CA SER A 200 7.73 2.87 -10.31
C SER A 200 6.58 3.65 -9.65
N PRO A 201 5.90 4.57 -10.36
CA PRO A 201 4.78 5.34 -9.81
C PRO A 201 3.70 4.44 -9.19
N SER A 202 3.34 3.38 -9.91
CA SER A 202 2.30 2.44 -9.50
C SER A 202 2.68 1.66 -8.25
N LEU A 203 3.95 1.23 -8.11
CA LEU A 203 4.41 0.55 -6.90
C LEU A 203 4.56 1.51 -5.71
N VAL A 204 4.93 2.77 -5.94
CA VAL A 204 4.96 3.79 -4.89
C VAL A 204 3.55 4.12 -4.42
N SER A 205 2.61 4.38 -5.34
CA SER A 205 1.20 4.62 -4.99
C SER A 205 0.57 3.42 -4.29
N PHE A 206 0.91 2.21 -4.71
CA PHE A 206 0.46 1.02 -4.01
C PHE A 206 1.08 0.92 -2.60
N GLY A 207 2.38 1.15 -2.46
CA GLY A 207 3.05 1.23 -1.16
C GLY A 207 2.44 2.32 -0.26
N ALA A 208 2.02 3.45 -0.81
CA ALA A 208 1.32 4.50 -0.08
C ALA A 208 -0.02 4.01 0.48
N LEU A 209 -0.80 3.30 -0.33
CA LEU A 209 -2.09 2.73 0.06
C LEU A 209 -1.96 1.53 1.01
N ASP A 210 -0.92 0.73 0.86
CA ASP A 210 -0.64 -0.42 1.74
C ASP A 210 -0.01 0.02 3.05
N SER A 211 0.89 1.01 3.05
CA SER A 211 1.25 1.75 4.29
C SER A 211 0.01 2.38 4.89
N GLY A 212 -0.95 2.68 4.02
CA GLY A 212 -2.30 3.10 4.33
C GLY A 212 -3.02 2.19 5.35
N ILE A 213 -3.00 0.92 5.00
CA ILE A 213 -3.72 -0.17 5.65
C ILE A 213 -2.84 -0.84 6.72
N GLY A 214 -1.53 -0.89 6.50
CA GLY A 214 -0.51 -1.47 7.37
C GLY A 214 -0.27 -0.60 8.59
N ILE A 215 -0.16 0.73 8.43
CA ILE A 215 -0.07 1.65 9.57
C ILE A 215 -1.35 1.56 10.42
N THR A 216 -2.54 1.28 9.87
CA THR A 216 -3.70 0.98 10.72
C THR A 216 -3.59 -0.33 11.51
N ALA A 217 -2.80 -1.30 11.03
CA ALA A 217 -2.54 -2.57 11.73
C ALA A 217 -1.39 -2.47 12.75
N THR A 218 -0.29 -1.77 12.45
CA THR A 218 0.78 -1.45 13.42
C THR A 218 0.23 -0.53 14.51
N LEU A 219 -0.57 0.45 14.09
CA LEU A 219 -1.22 1.32 15.03
C LEU A 219 -2.33 0.61 15.76
N ASP A 220 -2.80 -0.61 15.47
CA ASP A 220 -4.00 -1.16 16.14
C ASP A 220 -3.85 -1.19 17.69
N LYS A 221 -2.63 -1.36 18.21
CA LYS A 221 -2.32 -1.18 19.64
C LYS A 221 -2.37 0.28 20.09
N THR A 222 -1.79 1.21 19.34
CA THR A 222 -1.80 2.66 19.64
C THR A 222 -3.05 3.41 19.16
N ALA A 223 -3.85 2.86 18.26
CA ALA A 223 -5.06 3.38 17.62
C ALA A 223 -6.27 3.03 18.46
N PHE A 224 -6.24 1.90 19.17
CA PHE A 224 -7.12 1.69 20.31
C PHE A 224 -6.95 2.83 21.33
N PHE A 225 -5.71 3.17 21.72
CA PHE A 225 -5.46 4.26 22.67
C PHE A 225 -5.64 5.67 22.08
N MET A 226 -5.28 5.92 20.82
CA MET A 226 -5.53 7.19 20.13
C MET A 226 -7.01 7.41 19.82
N GLY A 227 -7.77 6.33 19.56
CA GLY A 227 -9.22 6.33 19.51
C GLY A 227 -9.84 6.61 20.88
N LEU A 228 -9.28 6.05 21.96
CA LEU A 228 -9.67 6.36 23.34
C LEU A 228 -9.41 7.83 23.70
N LEU A 229 -8.28 8.39 23.24
CA LEU A 229 -7.85 9.78 23.48
C LEU A 229 -8.42 10.77 22.44
N LYS A 230 -9.17 10.31 21.42
CA LYS A 230 -9.60 11.11 20.26
C LYS A 230 -8.46 11.91 19.62
N SER A 231 -7.24 11.39 19.63
CA SER A 231 -6.07 12.10 19.11
C SER A 231 -6.15 12.19 17.59
N LYS A 232 -6.39 13.39 17.07
CA LYS A 232 -6.44 13.70 15.63
C LYS A 232 -5.06 13.62 14.95
N VAL A 233 -3.98 13.52 15.74
CA VAL A 233 -2.60 13.65 15.27
C VAL A 233 -2.18 12.43 14.43
N GLY A 234 -2.49 11.21 14.87
CA GLY A 234 -2.09 9.99 14.14
C GLY A 234 -2.76 9.86 12.76
N ILE A 235 -4.07 10.12 12.69
CA ILE A 235 -4.83 10.12 11.42
C ILE A 235 -4.30 11.20 10.46
N TRP A 236 -3.90 12.36 11.00
CA TRP A 236 -3.34 13.43 10.18
C TRP A 236 -1.95 13.09 9.62
N ILE A 237 -1.03 12.57 10.45
CA ILE A 237 0.31 12.15 10.01
C ILE A 237 0.21 11.12 8.88
N TYR A 238 -0.70 10.17 9.06
CA TYR A 238 -1.03 9.16 8.09
C TYR A 238 -1.47 9.76 6.73
N GLN A 239 -2.46 10.67 6.77
CA GLN A 239 -2.97 11.32 5.57
C GLN A 239 -1.87 12.14 4.90
N ALA A 240 -1.05 12.86 5.68
CA ALA A 240 0.07 13.62 5.16
C ALA A 240 1.11 12.73 4.47
N HIS A 241 1.41 11.56 5.03
CA HIS A 241 2.33 10.59 4.45
C HIS A 241 1.80 10.00 3.13
N GLU A 242 0.53 9.55 3.13
CA GLU A 242 -0.14 9.04 1.92
C GLU A 242 -0.13 10.09 0.79
N LEU A 243 -0.45 11.34 1.12
CA LEU A 243 -0.45 12.46 0.19
C LEU A 243 0.95 12.79 -0.34
N ALA A 244 1.96 12.74 0.52
CA ALA A 244 3.35 13.00 0.13
C ALA A 244 3.84 11.93 -0.85
N LEU A 245 3.59 10.65 -0.56
CA LEU A 245 3.97 9.56 -1.45
C LEU A 245 3.21 9.59 -2.78
N GLN A 246 1.92 9.93 -2.75
CA GLN A 246 1.13 10.07 -3.96
C GLN A 246 1.59 11.29 -4.80
N SER A 247 1.95 12.40 -4.17
CA SER A 247 2.51 13.56 -4.87
C SER A 247 3.84 13.19 -5.53
N PHE A 248 4.70 12.48 -4.78
CA PHE A 248 5.97 12.00 -5.29
C PHE A 248 5.79 11.02 -6.46
N SER A 249 4.83 10.09 -6.39
CA SER A 249 4.57 9.16 -7.50
C SER A 249 4.13 9.88 -8.78
N CYS A 250 3.49 11.05 -8.67
CA CYS A 250 3.15 11.87 -9.83
C CYS A 250 4.36 12.47 -10.55
N GLU A 251 5.45 12.72 -9.83
CA GLU A 251 6.69 13.29 -10.39
C GLU A 251 7.54 12.24 -11.11
N LEU A 252 7.25 10.95 -10.89
CA LEU A 252 7.96 9.85 -11.52
C LEU A 252 7.50 9.67 -13.00
N PRO A 253 8.37 9.15 -13.89
CA PRO A 253 8.00 8.89 -15.28
C PRO A 253 6.82 7.92 -15.39
N ASN A 254 5.96 8.12 -16.40
CA ASN A 254 4.79 7.28 -16.65
C ASN A 254 3.80 7.20 -15.46
N SER A 255 3.60 8.32 -14.75
CA SER A 255 2.75 8.43 -13.54
C SER A 255 1.25 8.32 -13.80
N ARG A 256 0.82 7.17 -14.35
CA ARG A 256 -0.60 6.80 -14.51
C ARG A 256 -1.35 6.76 -13.18
N SER A 257 -0.62 6.65 -12.07
CA SER A 257 -1.13 6.68 -10.70
C SER A 257 -1.80 8.00 -10.32
N CYS A 258 -1.62 9.06 -11.11
CA CYS A 258 -2.22 10.38 -10.85
C CYS A 258 -3.35 10.75 -11.82
N GLU A 259 -3.66 9.86 -12.78
CA GLU A 259 -4.80 9.99 -13.67
C GLU A 259 -6.13 9.94 -12.89
N ALA A 260 -7.18 10.51 -13.48
CA ALA A 260 -8.53 10.45 -12.93
C ALA A 260 -9.08 9.02 -12.79
N THR A 261 -8.59 8.09 -13.60
CA THR A 261 -8.96 6.66 -13.57
C THR A 261 -7.92 5.80 -12.84
N SER A 262 -6.97 6.42 -12.13
CA SER A 262 -6.01 5.71 -11.28
C SER A 262 -6.69 5.00 -10.12
N PHE A 263 -6.00 4.01 -9.52
CA PHE A 263 -6.48 3.33 -8.31
C PHE A 263 -6.84 4.33 -7.22
N TYR A 264 -5.91 5.22 -6.91
CA TYR A 264 -6.04 6.18 -5.83
C TYR A 264 -7.26 7.09 -6.04
N MET A 265 -7.43 7.66 -7.25
CA MET A 265 -8.54 8.57 -7.51
C MET A 265 -9.89 7.87 -7.56
N LEU A 266 -9.96 6.63 -8.07
CA LEU A 266 -11.20 5.85 -8.02
C LEU A 266 -11.56 5.43 -6.59
N TYR A 267 -10.58 5.16 -5.73
CA TYR A 267 -10.79 4.95 -4.30
C TYR A 267 -11.27 6.22 -3.57
N LYS A 268 -10.67 7.39 -3.86
CA LYS A 268 -11.16 8.67 -3.32
C LYS A 268 -12.56 8.98 -3.81
N CYS A 269 -12.82 8.81 -5.11
CA CYS A 269 -14.15 8.94 -5.72
C CYS A 269 -15.20 8.06 -5.05
N GLU A 270 -14.82 6.85 -4.63
CA GLU A 270 -15.72 6.02 -3.85
C GLU A 270 -16.12 6.74 -2.56
N ASN A 271 -15.19 7.28 -1.78
CA ASN A 271 -15.52 7.89 -0.49
C ASN A 271 -16.07 9.33 -0.60
N GLU A 272 -15.69 10.05 -1.65
CA GLU A 272 -16.02 11.45 -1.91
C GLU A 272 -16.40 11.62 -3.38
N THR A 273 -17.70 11.74 -3.68
CA THR A 273 -18.19 11.85 -5.07
C THR A 273 -17.62 13.06 -5.81
N ALA A 274 -17.28 14.12 -5.09
CA ALA A 274 -16.71 15.34 -5.67
C ALA A 274 -15.22 15.19 -6.05
N ALA A 275 -14.57 14.06 -5.69
CA ALA A 275 -13.24 13.68 -6.17
C ALA A 275 -13.30 12.91 -7.50
N CYS A 276 -14.48 12.43 -7.90
CA CYS A 276 -14.62 11.62 -9.10
C CYS A 276 -14.24 12.40 -10.36
N GLY A 277 -13.35 11.81 -11.15
CA GLY A 277 -12.93 12.39 -12.41
C GLY A 277 -11.85 13.45 -12.31
N LEU A 278 -11.44 13.82 -11.10
CA LEU A 278 -10.28 14.67 -10.89
C LEU A 278 -9.01 13.83 -11.00
N SER A 279 -7.96 14.39 -11.61
CA SER A 279 -6.60 13.90 -11.37
C SER A 279 -6.21 14.13 -9.92
N PHE A 280 -5.14 13.47 -9.47
CA PHE A 280 -4.59 13.70 -8.13
C PHE A 280 -4.31 15.20 -7.90
N GLN A 281 -3.65 15.87 -8.85
CA GLN A 281 -3.32 17.30 -8.75
C GLN A 281 -4.57 18.17 -8.59
N GLN A 282 -5.58 17.95 -9.45
CA GLN A 282 -6.82 18.73 -9.40
C GLN A 282 -7.54 18.56 -8.06
N TRP A 283 -7.59 17.33 -7.55
CA TRP A 283 -8.17 17.05 -6.24
C TRP A 283 -7.32 17.66 -5.12
N TYR A 284 -6.01 17.45 -5.12
CA TYR A 284 -5.10 17.97 -4.09
C TYR A 284 -5.18 19.49 -3.95
N GLU A 285 -5.18 20.20 -5.07
CA GLU A 285 -5.34 21.66 -5.11
C GLU A 285 -6.70 22.09 -4.55
N SER A 286 -7.78 21.40 -4.93
CA SER A 286 -9.15 21.75 -4.55
C SER A 286 -9.48 21.45 -3.09
N TYR A 287 -8.90 20.38 -2.52
CA TYR A 287 -9.32 19.84 -1.22
C TYR A 287 -8.26 19.98 -0.12
N THR A 288 -6.98 19.96 -0.45
CA THR A 288 -5.90 20.01 0.55
C THR A 288 -5.31 21.42 0.67
N THR A 289 -5.03 22.08 -0.45
CA THR A 289 -4.33 23.38 -0.39
C THR A 289 -5.18 24.51 0.20
N VAL A 290 -6.51 24.43 0.14
CA VAL A 290 -7.40 25.46 0.71
C VAL A 290 -7.29 25.52 2.24
N GLY A 291 -7.08 24.38 2.91
CA GLY A 291 -6.83 24.33 4.35
C GLY A 291 -5.42 24.81 4.69
N MET A 292 -4.41 24.27 3.98
CA MET A 292 -3.00 24.61 4.23
C MET A 292 -2.68 26.09 3.95
N LYS A 293 -3.31 26.72 2.95
CA LYS A 293 -3.17 28.16 2.68
C LYS A 293 -3.67 29.01 3.85
N LYS A 294 -4.78 28.61 4.50
CA LYS A 294 -5.32 29.33 5.66
C LYS A 294 -4.41 29.26 6.89
N ASP A 295 -3.63 28.19 7.03
CA ASP A 295 -2.69 28.01 8.15
C ASP A 295 -1.36 28.77 7.94
N VAL A 296 -1.02 29.13 6.71
CA VAL A 296 0.20 29.89 6.36
C VAL A 296 -0.06 31.41 6.28
N GLU A 297 -1.31 31.83 6.10
CA GLU A 297 -1.72 33.26 6.07
C GLU A 297 -1.94 33.89 7.46
N ILE A 298 -1.47 33.25 8.55
CA ILE A 298 -1.56 33.76 9.93
C ILE A 298 -0.28 34.48 10.35
#